data_AF-A0A2E3X7X1-F1
#
_entry.id   AF-A0A2E3X7X1-F1
#
_cell.length_a   1.000
_cell.length_b   1.000
_cell.length_c   1.000
_cell.angle_alpha   90.00
_cell.angle_beta   90.00
_cell.angle_gamma   90.00
#
_symmetry.space_group_name_H-M   'P 1'
#
loop_
_entity.id
_entity.type
_entity.pdbx_description
1 polymer ?
#
loop_
_entity_poly.entity_id
_entity_poly.type
_entity_poly.pdbx_seq_one_letter_code
_entity_poly.pdbx_strand_id
1 'polypeptide(L)'
;MKITVINSDHLGVLSSTLCLTHCILTPLFFLYQVEISNQIIGTTFFWHSLNYFFLIISFFAVNRSIKISTNYAIKILMLISWFLLCGLILNEQFKLFSIPEFFSYFAAISLCSLHIYNLNYCRCDDENCCDNNSNI
;
A
#
# COMPACT_ATOMS: atom_id res chain seq x y z
N MET A 1 -26.09 9.94 -8.82
CA MET A 1 -25.55 8.57 -8.81
C MET A 1 -24.74 8.41 -7.53
N LYS A 2 -25.34 7.84 -6.47
CA LYS A 2 -24.66 7.55 -5.19
C LYS A 2 -23.74 6.35 -5.43
N ILE A 3 -22.54 6.63 -5.91
CA ILE A 3 -21.48 5.62 -5.94
C ILE A 3 -21.18 5.38 -4.47
N THR A 4 -21.60 4.24 -3.95
CA THR A 4 -21.21 3.75 -2.64
C THR A 4 -19.70 3.88 -2.55
N VAL A 5 -19.25 4.92 -1.85
CA VAL A 5 -17.84 5.19 -1.61
C VAL A 5 -17.40 4.10 -0.66
N ILE A 6 -16.99 2.95 -1.21
CA ILE A 6 -16.14 2.03 -0.46
C ILE A 6 -14.97 2.90 -0.03
N ASN A 7 -14.85 3.05 1.28
CA ASN A 7 -13.92 3.94 1.93
C ASN A 7 -12.52 3.71 1.35
N SER A 8 -11.95 4.74 0.74
CA SER A 8 -10.65 4.67 0.09
C SER A 8 -9.57 4.09 1.01
N ASP A 9 -9.63 4.46 2.28
CA ASP A 9 -8.71 3.97 3.30
C ASP A 9 -8.89 2.47 3.58
N HIS A 10 -10.10 1.91 3.49
CA HIS A 10 -10.28 0.45 3.60
C HIS A 10 -9.67 -0.29 2.41
N LEU A 11 -9.79 0.26 1.18
CA LEU A 11 -9.11 -0.29 0.01
C LEU A 11 -7.59 -0.16 0.15
N GLY A 12 -7.11 0.95 0.72
CA GLY A 12 -5.69 1.17 1.03
C GLY A 12 -5.15 0.18 2.06
N VAL A 13 -5.86 -0.05 3.16
CA VAL A 13 -5.52 -1.05 4.18
C VAL A 13 -5.52 -2.45 3.59
N LEU A 14 -6.56 -2.81 2.83
CA LEU A 14 -6.65 -4.13 2.19
C LEU A 14 -5.49 -4.35 1.22
N SER A 15 -5.21 -3.38 0.34
CA SER A 15 -4.11 -3.47 -0.61
C SER A 15 -2.75 -3.58 0.08
N SER A 16 -2.52 -2.78 1.12
CA SER A 16 -1.26 -2.80 1.88
C SER A 16 -1.08 -4.12 2.63
N THR A 17 -2.16 -4.68 3.20
CA THR A 17 -2.13 -5.97 3.91
C THR A 17 -1.92 -7.14 2.96
N LEU A 18 -2.57 -7.14 1.79
CA LEU A 18 -2.36 -8.12 0.74
C LEU A 18 -0.92 -8.07 0.21
N CYS A 19 -0.38 -6.86 -0.02
CA CYS A 19 1.01 -6.67 -0.41
C CYS A 19 1.97 -7.24 0.63
N LEU A 20 1.76 -6.96 1.92
CA LEU A 20 2.53 -7.55 3.02
C LEU A 20 2.47 -9.08 3.04
N THR A 21 1.28 -9.63 2.92
CA THR A 21 1.07 -11.09 2.97
C THR A 21 1.74 -11.76 1.78
N HIS A 22 1.62 -11.18 0.59
CA HIS A 22 2.32 -11.61 -0.63
C HIS A 22 3.83 -11.57 -0.45
N CYS A 23 4.35 -10.48 0.10
CA CYS A 23 5.76 -10.28 0.42
C CYS A 23 6.32 -11.37 1.36
N ILE A 24 5.59 -11.77 2.41
CA ILE A 24 5.99 -12.85 3.33
C ILE A 24 5.92 -14.23 2.67
N LEU A 25 4.91 -14.45 1.82
CA LEU A 25 4.72 -15.73 1.14
C LEU A 25 5.70 -15.95 -0.01
N THR A 26 6.23 -14.88 -0.63
CA THR A 26 7.16 -14.95 -1.77
C THR A 26 8.37 -15.85 -1.51
N PRO A 27 9.18 -15.66 -0.45
CA PRO A 27 10.31 -16.55 -0.18
C PRO A 27 9.89 -18.00 0.09
N LEU A 28 8.75 -18.22 0.76
CA LEU A 28 8.22 -19.57 1.01
C LEU A 28 7.79 -20.26 -0.29
N PHE A 29 7.16 -19.51 -1.20
CA PHE A 29 6.69 -20.01 -2.49
C PHE A 29 7.85 -20.36 -3.43
N PHE A 30 8.97 -19.64 -3.35
CA PHE A 30 10.19 -19.97 -4.11
C PHE A 30 10.97 -21.16 -3.53
N LEU A 31 10.96 -21.36 -2.21
CA LEU A 31 11.56 -22.55 -1.59
C LEU A 31 10.83 -23.84 -1.98
N TYR A 32 9.51 -23.80 -2.14
CA TYR A 32 8.70 -24.97 -2.47
C TYR A 32 8.72 -25.33 -3.97
N GLN A 33 9.03 -24.38 -4.86
CA GLN A 33 8.96 -24.57 -6.32
C GLN A 33 10.24 -25.16 -6.96
N VAL A 34 11.22 -25.62 -6.16
CA VAL A 34 12.49 -26.17 -6.65
C VAL A 34 12.33 -27.44 -7.52
N GLU A 35 11.14 -28.07 -7.53
CA GLU A 35 10.95 -29.42 -8.11
C GLU A 35 10.20 -29.51 -9.46
N ILE A 36 9.70 -28.43 -10.07
CA ILE A 36 8.80 -28.54 -11.26
C ILE A 36 9.31 -27.69 -12.45
N SER A 37 10.26 -28.21 -13.25
CA SER A 37 11.02 -27.41 -14.24
C SER A 37 10.24 -26.84 -15.45
N ASN A 38 8.99 -27.25 -15.70
CA ASN A 38 8.23 -26.84 -16.90
C ASN A 38 7.06 -25.88 -16.63
N GLN A 39 6.69 -25.64 -15.36
CA GLN A 39 5.60 -24.71 -14.99
C GLN A 39 6.12 -23.37 -14.42
N ILE A 40 7.44 -23.26 -14.22
CA ILE A 40 8.13 -22.19 -13.49
C ILE A 40 7.94 -20.80 -14.12
N ILE A 41 7.96 -20.71 -15.45
CA ILE A 41 7.97 -19.40 -16.14
C ILE A 41 6.62 -18.69 -15.98
N GLY A 42 5.51 -19.43 -16.08
CA GLY A 42 4.16 -18.87 -15.95
C GLY A 42 3.78 -18.51 -14.52
N THR A 43 4.12 -19.36 -13.55
CA THR A 43 3.81 -19.13 -12.13
C THR A 43 4.60 -17.96 -11.56
N THR A 44 5.89 -17.88 -11.91
CA THR A 44 6.78 -16.78 -11.50
C THR A 44 6.30 -15.44 -12.07
N PHE A 45 5.92 -15.40 -13.35
CA PHE A 45 5.38 -14.19 -13.98
C PHE A 45 4.08 -13.70 -13.33
N PHE A 46 3.15 -14.61 -13.04
CA PHE A 46 1.91 -14.27 -12.35
C PHE A 46 2.17 -13.72 -10.94
N TRP A 47 3.07 -14.35 -10.19
CA TRP A 47 3.42 -13.92 -8.83
C TRP A 47 4.04 -12.53 -8.81
N HIS A 48 4.97 -12.23 -9.73
CA HIS A 48 5.53 -10.88 -9.86
C HIS A 48 4.51 -9.84 -10.32
N SER A 49 3.52 -10.23 -11.13
CA SER A 49 2.47 -9.32 -11.61
C SER A 49 1.55 -8.82 -10.49
N LEU A 50 1.36 -9.61 -9.42
CA LEU A 50 0.56 -9.21 -8.25
C LEU A 50 1.14 -7.98 -7.53
N ASN A 51 2.47 -7.87 -7.45
CA ASN A 51 3.13 -6.69 -6.86
C ASN A 51 2.71 -5.40 -7.56
N TYR A 52 2.71 -5.39 -8.90
CA TYR A 52 2.27 -4.24 -9.68
C TYR A 52 0.78 -3.94 -9.49
N PHE A 53 -0.05 -4.99 -9.41
CA PHE A 53 -1.48 -4.84 -9.19
C PHE A 53 -1.79 -4.18 -7.83
N PHE A 54 -1.17 -4.65 -6.74
CA PHE A 54 -1.36 -4.05 -5.42
C PHE A 54 -0.84 -2.61 -5.35
N LEU A 55 0.28 -2.32 -6.01
CA LEU A 55 0.86 -0.98 -6.07
C LEU A 55 -0.06 0.02 -6.79
N ILE A 56 -0.70 -0.39 -7.89
CA ILE A 56 -1.70 0.43 -8.61
C ILE A 56 -2.93 0.70 -7.74
N ILE A 57 -3.46 -0.32 -7.06
CA ILE A 57 -4.61 -0.14 -6.16
C ILE A 57 -4.25 0.79 -5.00
N SER A 58 -3.06 0.60 -4.42
CA SER A 58 -2.54 1.43 -3.33
C SER A 58 -2.41 2.90 -3.77
N PHE A 59 -1.94 3.16 -4.99
CA PHE A 59 -1.86 4.51 -5.53
C PHE A 59 -3.23 5.20 -5.58
N PHE A 60 -4.25 4.49 -6.06
CA PHE A 60 -5.61 5.04 -6.11
C PHE A 60 -6.15 5.31 -4.71
N ALA A 61 -5.90 4.40 -3.78
CA ALA A 61 -6.29 4.57 -2.37
C ALA A 61 -5.63 5.81 -1.76
N VAL A 62 -4.31 5.98 -1.91
CA VAL A 62 -3.55 7.13 -1.42
C VAL A 62 -4.04 8.44 -2.04
N ASN A 63 -4.20 8.50 -3.37
CA ASN A 63 -4.63 9.71 -4.06
C ASN A 63 -6.00 10.19 -3.56
N ARG A 64 -6.91 9.25 -3.29
CA ARG A 64 -8.23 9.58 -2.76
C ARG A 64 -8.20 9.88 -1.26
N SER A 65 -7.36 9.22 -0.45
CA SER A 65 -7.12 9.59 0.95
C SER A 65 -6.55 11.00 1.09
N ILE A 66 -5.63 11.41 0.21
CA ILE A 66 -5.05 12.77 0.19
C ILE A 66 -6.12 13.84 -0.09
N LYS A 67 -7.11 13.53 -0.95
CA LYS A 67 -8.20 14.46 -1.27
C LYS A 67 -9.20 14.64 -0.12
N ILE A 68 -9.43 13.59 0.66
CA ILE A 68 -10.41 13.59 1.76
C ILE A 68 -9.78 14.09 3.08
N SER A 69 -8.49 13.85 3.28
CA SER A 69 -7.78 14.26 4.50
C SER A 69 -7.70 15.78 4.63
N THR A 70 -7.83 16.30 5.85
CA THR A 70 -7.67 17.75 6.13
C THR A 70 -6.26 18.13 6.50
N ASN A 71 -5.48 17.20 7.07
CA ASN A 71 -4.14 17.49 7.56
C ASN A 71 -3.08 17.32 6.46
N TYR A 72 -2.37 18.41 6.16
CA TYR A 72 -1.31 18.43 5.15
C TYR A 72 -0.14 17.48 5.48
N ALA A 73 0.18 17.28 6.76
CA ALA A 73 1.27 16.39 7.19
C ALA A 73 0.99 14.93 6.79
N ILE A 74 -0.22 14.43 7.06
CA ILE A 74 -0.62 13.05 6.74
C ILE A 74 -0.62 12.82 5.22
N LYS A 75 -1.01 13.83 4.44
CA LYS A 75 -0.94 13.77 2.96
C LYS A 75 0.48 13.52 2.48
N ILE A 76 1.44 14.29 2.99
CA ILE A 76 2.86 14.12 2.64
C ILE A 76 3.36 12.74 3.09
N LEU A 77 3.07 12.33 4.32
CA LEU A 77 3.50 11.04 4.87
C LEU A 77 2.99 9.85 4.04
N MET A 78 1.72 9.88 3.63
CA MET A 78 1.14 8.86 2.75
C MET A 78 1.84 8.82 1.39
N LEU A 79 2.07 9.99 0.79
CA LEU A 79 2.71 10.08 -0.52
C LEU A 79 4.17 9.57 -0.47
N ILE A 80 4.94 10.00 0.53
CA ILE A 80 6.32 9.54 0.74
C ILE A 80 6.37 8.03 0.96
N SER A 81 5.50 7.51 1.83
CA SER A 81 5.46 6.06 2.12
C SER A 81 5.11 5.24 0.88
N TRP A 82 4.18 5.74 0.04
CA TRP A 82 3.84 5.10 -1.22
C TRP A 82 4.99 5.13 -2.24
N PHE A 83 5.67 6.27 -2.40
CA PHE A 83 6.85 6.36 -3.28
C PHE A 83 7.98 5.44 -2.82
N LEU A 84 8.20 5.36 -1.50
CA LEU A 84 9.20 4.48 -0.91
C LEU A 84 8.88 3.00 -1.16
N LEU A 85 7.63 2.58 -0.95
CA LEU A 85 7.16 1.23 -1.28
C LEU A 85 7.32 0.93 -2.78
N CYS A 86 6.94 1.88 -3.64
CA CYS A 86 7.05 1.75 -5.08
C CYS A 86 8.51 1.58 -5.53
N GLY A 87 9.41 2.44 -5.04
CA GLY A 87 10.83 2.36 -5.33
C GLY A 87 11.45 1.03 -4.90
N LEU A 88 11.08 0.50 -3.73
CA LEU A 88 11.57 -0.78 -3.24
C LEU A 88 11.10 -1.96 -4.10
N ILE A 89 9.80 -2.00 -4.45
CA ILE A 89 9.25 -3.05 -5.32
C ILE A 89 9.89 -3.01 -6.71
N LEU A 90 10.06 -1.82 -7.30
CA LEU A 90 10.73 -1.69 -8.60
C LEU A 90 12.21 -2.10 -8.52
N ASN A 91 12.90 -1.72 -7.45
CA ASN A 91 14.29 -2.10 -7.24
C ASN A 91 14.47 -3.63 -7.17
N GLU A 92 13.56 -4.32 -6.51
CA GLU A 92 13.54 -5.79 -6.42
C GLU A 92 13.33 -6.45 -7.79
N GLN A 93 12.40 -5.92 -8.60
CA GLN A 93 12.07 -6.44 -9.93
C GLN A 93 13.20 -6.25 -10.95
N PHE A 94 13.83 -5.07 -10.95
CA PHE A 94 14.96 -4.79 -11.84
C PHE A 94 16.30 -5.31 -11.30
N LYS A 95 16.33 -5.83 -10.06
CA LYS A 95 17.54 -6.26 -9.34
C LYS A 95 18.66 -5.20 -9.40
N LEU A 96 18.31 -3.91 -9.38
CA LEU A 96 19.28 -2.81 -9.50
C LEU A 96 20.23 -2.79 -8.30
N PHE A 97 19.68 -3.01 -7.10
CA PHE A 97 20.43 -3.15 -5.86
C PHE A 97 19.92 -4.36 -5.06
N SER A 98 20.83 -5.14 -4.47
CA SER A 98 20.49 -6.21 -3.51
C SER A 98 20.07 -5.60 -2.18
N ILE A 99 18.87 -5.02 -2.16
CA ILE A 99 18.24 -4.51 -0.94
C ILE A 99 17.44 -5.65 -0.31
N PRO A 100 17.57 -5.90 1.00
CA PRO A 100 16.75 -6.88 1.69
C PRO A 100 15.25 -6.53 1.60
N GLU A 101 14.41 -7.53 1.34
CA GLU A 101 12.94 -7.39 1.27
C GLU A 101 12.33 -6.82 2.56
N PHE A 102 13.05 -6.87 3.68
CA PHE A 102 12.66 -6.29 4.96
C PHE A 102 12.22 -4.82 4.85
N PHE A 103 12.88 -4.03 4.00
CA PHE A 103 12.50 -2.63 3.80
C PHE A 103 11.13 -2.49 3.14
N SER A 104 10.78 -3.38 2.21
CA SER A 104 9.47 -3.39 1.55
C SER A 104 8.37 -3.70 2.57
N TYR A 105 8.63 -4.60 3.53
CA TYR A 105 7.69 -4.91 4.61
C TYR A 105 7.45 -3.69 5.50
N PHE A 106 8.53 -3.01 5.92
CA PHE A 106 8.42 -1.82 6.74
C PHE A 106 7.65 -0.71 6.03
N ALA A 107 7.91 -0.49 4.75
CA ALA A 107 7.21 0.48 3.92
C ALA A 107 5.70 0.18 3.83
N ALA A 108 5.34 -1.09 3.60
CA ALA A 108 3.94 -1.52 3.51
C ALA A 108 3.21 -1.41 4.86
N ILE A 109 3.87 -1.74 5.98
CA ILE A 109 3.31 -1.58 7.33
C ILE A 109 3.08 -0.09 7.64
N SER A 110 4.05 0.77 7.31
CA SER A 110 3.94 2.22 7.50
C SER A 110 2.74 2.77 6.72
N LEU A 111 2.63 2.41 5.43
CA LEU A 111 1.52 2.86 4.59
C LEU A 111 0.16 2.37 5.10
N CYS A 112 0.08 1.11 5.54
CA CYS A 112 -1.13 0.55 6.17
C CYS A 112 -1.51 1.32 7.44
N SER A 113 -0.54 1.57 8.32
CA SER A 113 -0.75 2.31 9.57
C SER A 113 -1.22 3.74 9.31
N LEU A 114 -0.67 4.41 8.29
CA LEU A 114 -1.10 5.73 7.87
C LEU A 114 -2.56 5.73 7.36
N HIS A 115 -2.98 4.73 6.61
CA HIS A 115 -4.39 4.60 6.20
C HIS A 115 -5.33 4.41 7.40
N ILE A 116 -4.96 3.57 8.38
CA ILE A 116 -5.72 3.39 9.62
C ILE A 116 -5.78 4.70 10.42
N TYR A 117 -4.65 5.41 10.52
CA TYR A 117 -4.59 6.68 11.23
C TYR A 117 -5.46 7.74 10.58
N ASN A 118 -5.42 7.85 9.24
CA ASN A 118 -6.25 8.78 8.49
C ASN A 118 -7.74 8.48 8.65
N LEU A 119 -8.12 7.20 8.66
CA LEU A 119 -9.50 6.74 8.89
C LEU A 119 -10.02 7.17 10.28
N ASN A 120 -9.19 7.05 11.31
CA ASN A 120 -9.61 7.27 12.71
C ASN A 120 -9.58 8.76 13.14
N TYR A 121 -8.66 9.58 12.62
CA TYR A 121 -8.37 10.90 13.19
C TYR A 121 -8.45 12.09 12.22
N CYS A 122 -8.43 11.88 10.91
CA CYS A 122 -8.25 12.99 9.94
C CYS A 122 -9.28 12.99 8.80
N ARG A 123 -10.42 12.32 9.02
CA ARG A 123 -11.46 12.14 8.00
C ARG A 123 -12.60 13.13 8.19
N CYS A 124 -12.85 13.95 7.17
CA CYS A 124 -14.05 14.77 7.09
C CYS A 124 -15.08 14.07 6.20
N ASP A 125 -16.04 13.37 6.81
CA ASP A 125 -17.17 12.75 6.10
C ASP A 125 -18.43 13.64 6.10
N ASP A 126 -18.53 14.66 6.96
CA ASP A 126 -19.68 15.57 7.07
C ASP A 126 -19.30 17.05 6.90
N GLU A 127 -20.22 17.85 6.35
CA GLU A 127 -20.08 19.27 5.96
C GLU A 127 -19.66 20.26 7.07
N ASN A 128 -19.43 19.79 8.32
CA ASN A 128 -19.11 20.61 9.49
C ASN A 128 -17.75 20.31 10.14
N CYS A 129 -16.83 19.67 9.44
CA CYS A 129 -15.58 19.24 10.06
C CYS A 129 -14.43 20.23 9.77
N CYS A 130 -14.46 21.37 10.48
CA CYS A 130 -13.37 22.26 10.88
C CYS A 130 -13.95 23.49 11.63
N ASP A 131 -14.47 23.30 12.84
CA ASP A 131 -14.72 24.41 13.77
C ASP A 131 -13.96 24.14 15.08
N ASN A 132 -12.63 24.17 14.99
CA ASN A 132 -11.76 24.19 16.18
C ASN A 132 -11.48 25.64 16.56
N ASN A 133 -12.53 26.29 17.05
CA ASN A 133 -12.39 27.35 18.02
C ASN A 133 -12.30 26.69 19.41
N SER A 134 -11.13 26.15 19.75
CA SER A 134 -10.81 25.71 21.12
C SER A 134 -9.55 26.41 21.60
N ASN A 135 -9.72 27.71 21.90
CA ASN A 135 -9.06 28.28 23.06
C ASN A 135 -9.48 27.47 24.29
N ILE A 136 -8.50 26.95 25.04
CA ILE A 136 -8.33 27.01 26.51
C ILE A 136 -7.06 26.22 26.85
#